data_AF-A0A535KEA6-F1
#
_entry.id   AF-A0A535KEA6-F1
#
_cell.length_a   1.000
_cell.length_b   1.000
_cell.length_c   1.000
_cell.angle_alpha   90.00
_cell.angle_beta   90.00
_cell.angle_gamma   90.00
#
_symmetry.space_group_name_H-M   'P 1'
#
loop_
_entity.id
_entity.type
_entity.pdbx_description
1 polymer ?
#
loop_
_entity_poly.entity_id
_entity_poly.type
_entity_poly.pdbx_seq_one_letter_code
_entity_poly.pdbx_strand_id
1 'polypeptide(L)'
;MERIGDAFAWPFRDPDWLNKILIMGLIQLIPIVGGINGLGWMLATLDRLRAGDEKLPPANFDYLLRGVHLFVVYLVYYLGLAVIGAVLYVPAVVLLAQQGHDSANAFFVLLGFALMLL
;
A
#
# COMPACT_ATOMS: atom_id res chain seq x y z
N MET A 1 24.40 9.27 -8.69
CA MET A 1 24.31 8.53 -7.41
C MET A 1 25.56 7.66 -7.27
N GLU A 2 26.57 8.15 -6.58
CA GLU A 2 27.85 7.44 -6.40
C GLU A 2 27.94 6.75 -5.04
N ARG A 3 27.05 7.10 -4.10
CA ARG A 3 27.05 6.61 -2.72
C ARG A 3 25.63 6.19 -2.32
N ILE A 4 25.49 5.09 -1.57
CA ILE A 4 24.19 4.59 -1.08
C ILE A 4 23.41 5.67 -0.30
N GLY A 5 24.11 6.56 0.40
CA GLY A 5 23.50 7.70 1.11
C GLY A 5 22.76 8.70 0.22
N ASP A 6 23.12 8.80 -1.08
CA ASP A 6 22.44 9.69 -2.01
C ASP A 6 20.98 9.27 -2.22
N ALA A 7 20.66 7.98 -2.12
CA ALA A 7 19.29 7.46 -2.32
C ALA A 7 18.28 7.97 -1.28
N PHE A 8 18.77 8.40 -0.11
CA PHE A 8 17.93 8.99 0.95
C PHE A 8 18.04 10.51 0.99
N ALA A 9 19.19 11.06 0.60
CA ALA A 9 19.46 12.49 0.68
C ALA A 9 18.94 13.28 -0.54
N TRP A 10 18.76 12.62 -1.69
CA TRP A 10 18.43 13.32 -2.94
C TRP A 10 17.12 14.13 -2.89
N PRO A 11 16.02 13.71 -2.22
CA PRO A 11 14.79 14.50 -2.23
C PRO A 11 15.00 15.88 -1.59
N PHE A 12 15.88 15.98 -0.59
CA PHE A 12 16.18 17.24 0.11
C PHE A 12 16.96 18.25 -0.73
N ARG A 13 17.45 17.86 -1.92
CA ARG A 13 18.12 18.76 -2.88
C ARG A 13 17.13 19.64 -3.64
N ASP A 14 15.84 19.28 -3.62
CA ASP A 14 14.75 20.09 -4.14
C ASP A 14 14.28 21.10 -3.06
N PRO A 15 14.38 22.42 -3.26
CA PRO A 15 13.98 23.39 -2.24
C PRO A 15 12.50 23.28 -1.85
N ASP A 16 11.65 22.78 -2.74
CA ASP A 16 10.20 22.62 -2.52
C ASP A 16 9.82 21.20 -2.07
N TRP A 17 10.80 20.37 -1.69
CA TRP A 17 10.56 18.95 -1.41
C TRP A 17 9.45 18.71 -0.39
N LEU A 18 9.47 19.49 0.70
CA LEU A 18 8.53 19.33 1.80
C LEU A 18 7.10 19.62 1.34
N ASN A 19 6.92 20.69 0.55
CA ASN A 19 5.62 21.06 0.00
C ASN A 19 5.10 19.96 -0.92
N LYS A 20 5.96 19.42 -1.79
CA LYS A 20 5.57 18.35 -2.72
C LYS A 20 5.17 17.07 -2.01
N ILE A 21 5.95 16.65 -1.02
CA ILE A 21 5.66 15.46 -0.20
C ILE A 21 4.37 15.66 0.60
N LEU A 22 4.17 16.82 1.22
CA LEU A 22 2.97 17.11 2.00
C LEU A 22 1.72 17.07 1.14
N ILE A 23 1.74 17.74 -0.02
CA ILE A 23 0.60 17.76 -0.95
C ILE A 23 0.32 16.36 -1.48
N MET A 24 1.34 15.61 -1.90
CA MET A 24 1.14 14.22 -2.35
C MET A 24 0.62 13.33 -1.22
N GLY A 25 1.08 13.52 0.01
CA GLY A 25 0.56 12.85 1.20
C GLY A 25 -0.92 13.14 1.42
N LEU A 26 -1.35 14.40 1.27
CA LEU A 26 -2.76 14.79 1.33
C LEU A 26 -3.59 14.17 0.20
N ILE A 27 -3.05 14.13 -1.03
CA ILE A 27 -3.71 13.47 -2.17
C ILE A 27 -3.91 11.97 -1.89
N GLN A 28 -2.92 11.31 -1.27
CA GLN A 28 -3.00 9.88 -0.93
C GLN A 28 -4.09 9.55 0.11
N LEU A 29 -4.61 10.54 0.85
CA LEU A 29 -5.76 10.34 1.74
C LEU A 29 -7.07 10.13 0.97
N ILE A 30 -7.12 10.50 -0.31
CA ILE A 30 -8.28 10.26 -1.17
C ILE A 30 -8.32 8.76 -1.51
N PRO A 31 -9.39 8.04 -1.13
CA PRO A 31 -9.48 6.62 -1.40
C PRO A 31 -9.35 6.32 -2.88
N ILE A 32 -8.59 5.27 -3.21
CA ILE A 32 -8.38 4.72 -4.56
C ILE A 32 -7.67 5.70 -5.50
N VAL A 33 -8.29 6.84 -5.84
CA VAL A 33 -7.78 7.86 -6.77
C VAL A 33 -6.47 8.47 -6.27
N GLY A 34 -6.37 8.75 -4.97
CA GLY A 34 -5.14 9.23 -4.35
C GLY A 34 -3.98 8.24 -4.51
N GLY A 35 -4.27 6.96 -4.26
CA GLY A 35 -3.34 5.84 -4.45
C GLY A 35 -2.87 5.71 -5.90
N ILE A 36 -3.80 5.77 -6.86
CA ILE A 36 -3.47 5.73 -8.30
C ILE A 36 -2.53 6.89 -8.65
N ASN A 37 -2.89 8.13 -8.28
CA ASN A 37 -2.05 9.28 -8.58
C ASN A 37 -0.68 9.18 -7.90
N GLY A 38 -0.62 8.71 -6.65
CA GLY A 38 0.61 8.48 -5.90
C GLY A 38 1.55 7.49 -6.59
N LEU A 39 1.02 6.37 -7.10
CA LEU A 39 1.78 5.40 -7.88
C LEU A 39 2.31 6.00 -9.19
N GLY A 40 1.49 6.80 -9.87
CA GLY A 40 1.92 7.51 -11.07
C GLY A 40 3.04 8.53 -10.80
N TRP A 41 2.91 9.28 -9.70
CA TRP A 41 3.89 10.27 -9.25
C TRP A 41 5.20 9.59 -8.85
N MET A 42 5.14 8.44 -8.18
CA MET A 42 6.32 7.61 -7.88
C MET A 42 7.05 7.21 -9.17
N LEU A 43 6.33 6.76 -10.20
CA LEU A 43 6.95 6.41 -11.49
C LEU A 43 7.57 7.63 -12.18
N ALA A 44 6.92 8.80 -12.12
CA ALA A 44 7.47 10.05 -12.64
C ALA A 44 8.74 10.49 -11.89
N THR A 45 8.79 10.25 -10.58
CA THR A 45 9.98 10.48 -9.75
C THR A 45 11.14 9.59 -10.19
N LEU A 46 10.88 8.29 -10.43
CA LEU A 46 11.92 7.36 -10.88
C LEU A 46 12.47 7.71 -12.26
N ASP A 47 11.62 8.16 -13.18
CA ASP A 47 12.07 8.60 -14.51
C ASP A 47 12.99 9.82 -14.44
N ARG A 48 12.62 10.81 -13.62
CA ARG A 48 13.46 12.00 -13.39
C ARG A 48 14.81 11.61 -12.83
N LEU A 49 14.83 10.78 -11.80
CA LEU A 49 16.07 10.30 -11.20
C LEU A 49 16.97 9.56 -12.20
N ARG A 50 16.37 8.75 -13.10
CA ARG A 50 17.09 8.08 -14.20
C ARG A 50 17.63 9.06 -15.24
N ALA A 51 16.93 10.15 -15.47
CA ALA A 51 17.37 11.24 -16.36
C ALA A 51 18.41 12.16 -15.72
N GLY A 52 18.77 11.95 -14.44
CA GLY A 52 19.68 12.82 -13.68
C GLY A 52 19.02 14.09 -13.14
N ASP A 53 17.69 14.20 -13.22
CA ASP A 53 16.93 15.26 -12.56
C ASP A 53 16.60 14.83 -11.13
N GLU A 54 17.31 15.42 -10.16
CA GLU A 54 17.14 15.12 -8.74
C GLU A 54 16.01 15.94 -8.08
N LYS A 55 15.16 16.61 -8.87
CA LYS A 55 13.97 17.31 -8.36
C LYS A 55 12.74 16.41 -8.34
N LEU A 56 11.90 16.59 -7.33
CA LEU A 56 10.62 15.90 -7.25
C LEU A 56 9.66 16.44 -8.33
N PRO A 57 8.81 15.58 -8.94
CA PRO A 57 7.75 16.04 -9.81
C PRO A 57 6.78 16.98 -9.08
N PRO A 58 6.16 17.94 -9.80
CA PRO A 58 5.10 18.77 -9.24
C PRO A 58 4.04 17.94 -8.53
N ALA A 59 3.59 18.38 -7.36
CA ALA A 59 2.55 17.70 -6.60
C ALA A 59 1.16 18.13 -7.10
N ASN A 60 0.55 17.30 -7.94
CA ASN A 60 -0.75 17.53 -8.57
C ASN A 60 -1.37 16.19 -9.01
N PHE A 61 -2.48 16.23 -9.76
CA PHE A 61 -3.23 15.05 -10.22
C PHE A 61 -2.85 14.56 -11.63
N ASP A 62 -1.78 15.07 -12.23
CA ASP A 62 -1.45 14.79 -13.63
C ASP A 62 -0.98 13.34 -13.86
N TYR A 63 -0.74 12.58 -12.79
CA TYR A 63 -0.15 11.24 -12.85
C TYR A 63 -1.19 10.11 -12.78
N LEU A 64 -2.48 10.41 -12.75
CA LEU A 64 -3.55 9.43 -12.64
C LEU A 64 -3.46 8.34 -13.72
N LEU A 65 -3.47 8.72 -15.00
CA LEU A 65 -3.42 7.77 -16.12
C LEU A 65 -2.17 6.88 -16.08
N ARG A 66 -1.05 7.46 -15.65
CA ARG A 66 0.20 6.74 -15.50
C ARG A 66 0.13 5.70 -14.38
N GLY A 67 -0.51 6.05 -13.27
CA GLY A 67 -0.65 5.18 -12.11
C GLY A 67 -1.60 4.00 -12.32
N VAL A 68 -2.56 4.08 -13.25
CA VAL A 68 -3.57 3.03 -13.48
C VAL A 68 -2.94 1.67 -13.72
N HIS A 69 -1.92 1.59 -14.58
CA HIS A 69 -1.28 0.30 -14.92
C HIS A 69 -0.70 -0.39 -13.70
N LEU A 70 0.05 0.36 -12.88
CA LEU A 70 0.67 -0.20 -11.68
C LEU A 70 -0.39 -0.49 -10.60
N PHE A 71 -1.43 0.35 -10.50
CA PHE A 71 -2.56 0.11 -9.60
C PHE A 71 -3.29 -1.19 -9.93
N VAL A 72 -3.56 -1.49 -11.21
CA VAL A 72 -4.22 -2.74 -11.61
C VAL A 72 -3.36 -3.95 -11.22
N VAL A 73 -2.04 -3.88 -11.42
CA VAL A 73 -1.13 -4.94 -10.98
C VAL A 73 -1.22 -5.11 -9.46
N TYR A 74 -1.09 -4.04 -8.68
CA TYR A 74 -1.24 -4.09 -7.23
C TYR A 74 -2.60 -4.67 -6.82
N LEU A 75 -3.69 -4.27 -7.47
CA LEU A 75 -5.03 -4.76 -7.19
C LEU A 75 -5.12 -6.28 -7.37
N VAL A 76 -4.55 -6.83 -8.46
CA VAL A 76 -4.53 -8.28 -8.69
C VAL A 76 -3.75 -9.01 -7.59
N TYR A 77 -2.56 -8.50 -7.22
CA TYR A 77 -1.78 -9.09 -6.13
C TYR A 77 -2.51 -9.00 -4.78
N TYR A 78 -3.12 -7.85 -4.47
CA TYR A 78 -3.90 -7.66 -3.26
C TYR A 78 -5.12 -8.57 -3.20
N LEU A 79 -5.81 -8.78 -4.32
CA LEU A 79 -6.93 -9.73 -4.41
C LEU A 79 -6.44 -11.16 -4.18
N GLY A 80 -5.30 -11.54 -4.77
CA GLY A 80 -4.69 -12.85 -4.52
C GLY A 80 -4.36 -13.06 -3.03
N LEU A 81 -3.72 -12.08 -2.40
CA LEU A 81 -3.43 -12.12 -0.96
C LEU A 81 -4.71 -12.12 -0.11
N ALA A 82 -5.74 -11.37 -0.52
CA ALA A 82 -7.02 -11.33 0.17
C ALA A 82 -7.74 -12.69 0.09
N VAL A 83 -7.63 -13.41 -1.03
CA VAL A 83 -8.17 -14.78 -1.16
C VAL A 83 -7.42 -15.73 -0.24
N ILE A 84 -6.08 -15.67 -0.20
CA ILE A 84 -5.28 -16.50 0.72
C ILE A 84 -5.66 -16.21 2.17
N GLY A 85 -5.71 -14.92 2.55
CA GLY A 85 -6.12 -14.49 3.87
C GLY A 85 -7.55 -14.91 4.20
N ALA A 86 -8.48 -14.83 3.25
CA ALA A 86 -9.85 -15.28 3.45
C ALA A 86 -9.92 -16.79 3.71
N VAL A 87 -9.17 -17.60 2.95
CA VAL A 87 -9.12 -19.05 3.14
C VAL A 87 -8.56 -19.42 4.51
N LEU A 88 -7.56 -18.69 5.00
CA LEU A 88 -6.95 -18.95 6.32
C LEU A 88 -7.83 -18.46 7.48
N TYR A 89 -8.33 -17.22 7.40
CA TYR A 89 -8.94 -16.55 8.55
C TYR A 89 -10.46 -16.64 8.59
N VAL A 90 -11.18 -16.74 7.46
CA VAL A 90 -12.65 -16.83 7.47
C VAL A 90 -13.13 -18.08 8.22
N PRO A 91 -12.56 -19.29 8.01
CA PRO A 91 -12.95 -20.46 8.79
C PRO A 91 -12.74 -20.26 10.29
N ALA A 92 -11.64 -19.62 10.69
CA ALA A 92 -11.33 -19.32 12.08
C ALA A 92 -12.38 -18.38 12.71
N VAL A 93 -12.71 -17.28 12.01
CA VAL A 93 -13.74 -16.32 12.43
C VAL A 93 -15.10 -16.98 12.55
N VAL A 94 -15.51 -17.77 11.54
CA VAL A 94 -16.80 -18.47 11.53
C VAL A 94 -16.88 -19.48 12.68
N LEU A 95 -15.83 -20.27 12.89
CA LEU A 95 -15.76 -21.26 13.96
C LEU A 95 -15.90 -20.60 15.34
N LEU A 96 -15.16 -19.52 15.58
CA LEU A 96 -15.22 -18.78 16.85
C LEU A 96 -16.57 -18.07 17.06
N ALA A 97 -17.15 -17.48 16.00
CA ALA A 97 -18.46 -16.84 16.08
C ALA A 97 -19.56 -17.83 16.51
N GLN A 98 -19.50 -19.08 16.04
CA GLN A 98 -20.45 -20.14 16.43
C GLN A 98 -20.34 -20.54 17.90
N GLN A 99 -19.18 -20.35 18.54
CA GLN A 99 -18.98 -20.66 19.97
C GLN A 99 -19.55 -19.58 20.91
N GLY A 100 -20.05 -18.46 20.39
CA GLY A 100 -20.65 -17.39 21.21
C GLY A 100 -22.05 -17.69 21.76
N HIS A 101 -22.63 -18.86 21.47
CA HIS A 101 -23.95 -19.29 21.94
C HIS A 101 -23.86 -20.23 23.17
N ASP A 102 -24.98 -20.45 23.86
CA ASP A 102 -25.17 -20.93 25.25
C ASP A 102 -24.39 -22.18 25.73
N SER A 103 -23.64 -22.88 24.86
CA SER A 103 -22.67 -23.89 25.27
C SER A 103 -21.47 -23.96 24.31
N ALA A 104 -20.44 -23.15 24.60
CA ALA A 104 -19.19 -23.16 23.86
C ALA A 104 -18.44 -24.49 24.04
N ASN A 105 -17.91 -25.05 22.96
CA ASN A 105 -17.03 -26.21 22.98
C ASN A 105 -15.56 -25.75 23.02
N ALA A 106 -14.87 -26.06 24.12
CA ALA A 106 -13.49 -25.66 24.34
C ALA A 106 -12.51 -26.10 23.23
N PHE A 107 -12.73 -27.28 22.62
CA PHE A 107 -11.91 -27.75 21.51
C PHE A 107 -12.04 -26.83 20.28
N PHE A 108 -13.26 -26.45 19.91
CA PHE A 108 -13.50 -25.56 18.76
C PHE A 108 -13.03 -24.13 19.02
N VAL A 109 -13.09 -23.65 20.26
CA VAL A 109 -12.49 -22.38 20.66
C VAL A 109 -10.98 -22.41 20.46
N LEU A 110 -10.29 -23.44 20.98
CA LEU A 110 -8.84 -23.57 20.84
C LEU A 110 -8.42 -23.74 19.38
N LEU A 111 -9.15 -24.53 18.60
CA LEU A 111 -8.90 -24.70 17.16
C LEU A 111 -9.08 -23.38 16.41
N GLY A 112 -10.12 -22.61 16.71
CA GLY A 112 -10.36 -21.31 16.08
C GLY A 112 -9.24 -20.31 16.34
N PHE A 113 -8.74 -20.23 17.59
CA PHE A 113 -7.58 -19.40 17.90
C PHE A 113 -6.29 -19.90 17.24
N ALA A 114 -6.06 -21.21 17.20
CA ALA A 114 -4.90 -21.76 16.51
C ALA A 114 -4.90 -21.42 15.00
N LEU A 115 -6.07 -21.47 14.36
CA LEU A 115 -6.23 -21.07 12.96
C LEU A 115 -6.04 -19.55 12.75
N MET A 116 -6.38 -18.71 13.72
CA MET A 116 -6.09 -17.27 13.67
C MET A 116 -4.60 -16.92 13.82
N LEU A 117 -3.79 -17.83 14.36
CA LEU A 117 -2.36 -17.62 14.58
C LEU A 117 -1.49 -18.09 13.40
N LEU A 118 -2.09 -18.70 12.38
CA LEU A 118 -1.46 -19.03 11.09
C LEU A 118 -1.33 -17.78 10.22
#